data_AF-A0A2D2M8A9-F1
#
_entry.id   AF-A0A2D2M8A9-F1
#
_cell.length_a   1.000
_cell.length_b   1.000
_cell.length_c   1.000
_cell.angle_alpha   90.00
_cell.angle_beta   90.00
_cell.angle_gamma   90.00
#
_symmetry.space_group_name_H-M   'P 1'
#
loop_
_entity.id
_entity.type
_entity.pdbx_description
1 polymer ?
#
loop_
_entity_poly.entity_id
_entity_poly.type
_entity_poly.pdbx_seq_one_letter_code
_entity_poly.pdbx_strand_id
1 'polypeptide(L)'
;MAARGLSCEGRPPVWGWHSCGGYQRAPDAELARQLLSDHQLIETPMVLLTFECPGDQVLNSDYNVWCDQVYFPLSSNAAFTLLPETVLGLFEIDYTALDDAPIQTVLPSLRREWLVEVRKVRLDAYHEVCIAEPWWSMSSPTNM
;
A
#
# COMPACT_ATOMS: atom_id res chain seq x y z
N MET A 1 1.34 14.16 3.85
CA MET A 1 2.42 13.98 4.85
C MET A 1 2.68 15.25 5.65
N ALA A 2 3.32 16.28 5.10
CA ALA A 2 3.70 17.50 5.84
C ALA A 2 2.51 18.20 6.56
N ALA A 3 1.36 18.33 5.90
CA ALA A 3 0.15 18.90 6.50
C ALA A 3 -0.40 18.11 7.72
N ARG A 4 0.04 16.85 7.88
CA ARG A 4 -0.31 15.97 9.01
C ARG A 4 0.87 15.78 9.98
N GLY A 5 1.91 16.61 9.89
CA GLY A 5 3.09 16.54 10.76
C GLY A 5 4.03 15.38 10.49
N LEU A 6 3.83 14.63 9.39
CA LEU A 6 4.66 13.47 9.04
C LEU A 6 5.83 13.91 8.16
N SER A 7 7.05 13.77 8.68
CA SER A 7 8.29 14.06 7.97
C SER A 7 8.76 12.84 7.18
N CYS A 8 9.02 13.02 5.87
CA CYS A 8 9.69 12.00 5.05
C CYS A 8 11.23 12.14 5.07
N GLU A 9 11.79 13.03 5.90
CA GLU A 9 13.25 13.26 6.01
C GLU A 9 13.95 13.56 4.67
N GLY A 10 13.26 14.25 3.76
CA GLY A 10 13.78 14.55 2.42
C GLY A 10 13.84 13.35 1.46
N ARG A 11 13.25 12.21 1.84
CA ARG A 11 13.12 11.01 0.99
C ARG A 11 11.73 10.93 0.37
N PRO A 12 11.57 10.23 -0.77
CA PRO A 12 10.25 9.93 -1.30
C PRO A 12 9.42 9.14 -0.29
N PRO A 13 8.12 9.42 -0.18
CA PRO A 13 7.23 8.60 0.64
C PRO A 13 7.11 7.20 0.05
N VAL A 14 6.75 6.24 0.90
CA VAL A 14 6.61 4.84 0.53
C VAL A 14 5.14 4.50 0.43
N TRP A 15 4.71 4.08 -0.75
CA TRP A 15 3.35 3.64 -0.99
C TRP A 15 3.21 2.14 -0.74
N GLY A 16 2.04 1.75 -0.23
CA GLY A 16 1.69 0.36 0.01
C GLY A 16 0.17 0.20 0.09
N TRP A 17 -0.24 -0.93 0.67
CA TRP A 17 -1.66 -1.28 0.82
C TRP A 17 -1.98 -1.51 2.28
N HIS A 18 -3.12 -0.96 2.72
CA HIS A 18 -3.61 -1.15 4.07
C HIS A 18 -4.40 -2.46 4.17
N SER A 19 -4.21 -3.21 5.25
CA SER A 19 -4.86 -4.50 5.47
C SER A 19 -5.45 -4.67 6.87
N CYS A 20 -5.53 -3.61 7.68
CA CYS A 20 -5.96 -3.68 9.08
C CYS A 20 -7.37 -3.09 9.30
N GLY A 21 -7.80 -2.97 10.56
CA GLY A 21 -9.06 -2.32 10.94
C GLY A 21 -10.30 -3.11 10.52
N GLY A 22 -11.34 -2.44 10.03
CA GLY A 22 -12.54 -3.09 9.48
C GLY A 22 -12.36 -3.66 8.08
N TYR A 23 -11.28 -3.32 7.38
CA TYR A 23 -11.03 -3.71 5.99
C TYR A 23 -10.45 -5.13 5.86
N GLN A 24 -9.50 -5.51 6.73
CA GLN A 24 -8.93 -6.88 6.88
C GLN A 24 -8.50 -7.60 5.58
N ARG A 25 -8.28 -6.88 4.48
CA ARG A 25 -7.91 -7.46 3.18
C ARG A 25 -6.46 -7.17 2.85
N ALA A 26 -5.62 -8.19 2.95
CA ALA A 26 -4.23 -8.12 2.49
C ALA A 26 -4.17 -7.99 0.95
N PRO A 27 -3.11 -7.36 0.41
CA PRO A 27 -2.87 -7.38 -1.03
C PRO A 27 -2.77 -8.82 -1.54
N ASP A 28 -3.50 -9.11 -2.61
CA ASP A 28 -3.59 -10.45 -3.22
C ASP A 28 -2.87 -10.50 -4.58
N ALA A 29 -2.97 -11.64 -5.25
CA ALA A 29 -2.38 -11.89 -6.56
C ALA A 29 -2.92 -10.94 -7.65
N GLU A 30 -4.20 -10.56 -7.55
CA GLU A 30 -4.83 -9.64 -8.50
C GLU A 30 -4.22 -8.24 -8.36
N LEU A 31 -4.11 -7.74 -7.12
CA LEU A 31 -3.50 -6.45 -6.85
C LEU A 31 -2.02 -6.40 -7.26
N ALA A 32 -1.29 -7.49 -7.04
CA ALA A 32 0.09 -7.61 -7.51
C ALA A 32 0.19 -7.54 -9.04
N ARG A 33 -0.74 -8.17 -9.78
CA ARG A 33 -0.77 -8.13 -11.25
C ARG A 33 -1.18 -6.77 -11.82
N GLN A 34 -1.95 -5.98 -11.07
CA GLN A 34 -2.25 -4.59 -11.44
C GLN A 34 -1.01 -3.68 -11.40
N LEU A 35 -0.03 -3.99 -10.54
CA LEU A 35 1.16 -3.18 -10.32
C LEU A 35 2.39 -3.67 -11.10
N LEU A 36 2.46 -4.98 -11.36
CA LEU A 36 3.62 -5.64 -11.90
C LEU A 36 3.27 -6.32 -13.22
N SER A 37 4.09 -6.06 -14.25
CA SER A 37 4.06 -6.86 -15.46
C SER A 37 4.62 -8.26 -15.21
N ASP A 38 4.13 -9.24 -15.95
CA ASP A 38 4.66 -10.62 -15.93
C ASP A 38 6.19 -10.63 -16.17
N HIS A 39 6.69 -9.74 -17.04
CA HIS A 39 8.12 -9.56 -17.29
C HIS A 39 8.91 -9.16 -16.03
N GLN A 40 8.41 -8.19 -15.25
CA GLN A 40 9.04 -7.78 -14.00
C GLN A 40 9.05 -8.92 -12.97
N LEU A 41 7.97 -9.71 -12.90
CA LEU A 41 7.88 -10.86 -12.00
C LEU A 41 8.85 -11.99 -12.36
N ILE A 42 9.21 -12.12 -13.65
CA ILE A 42 10.17 -13.13 -14.12
C ILE A 42 11.61 -12.67 -13.90
N GLU A 43 11.92 -11.43 -14.28
CA GLU A 43 13.31 -10.95 -14.30
C GLU A 43 13.80 -10.41 -12.95
N THR A 44 12.89 -9.90 -12.13
CA THR A 44 13.24 -9.24 -10.87
C THR A 44 12.68 -10.03 -9.70
N PRO A 45 13.52 -10.45 -8.73
CA PRO A 45 13.04 -11.03 -7.49
C PRO A 45 12.15 -10.03 -6.73
N MET A 46 10.84 -10.28 -6.73
CA MET A 46 9.86 -9.46 -6.02
C MET A 46 9.53 -10.06 -4.65
N VAL A 47 9.38 -9.19 -3.66
CA VAL A 47 9.00 -9.56 -2.29
C VAL A 47 7.85 -8.70 -1.81
N LEU A 48 6.92 -9.33 -1.09
CA LEU A 48 5.90 -8.65 -0.32
C LEU A 48 6.42 -8.50 1.11
N LEU A 49 6.44 -7.26 1.59
CA LEU A 49 6.82 -6.90 2.95
C LEU A 49 5.57 -6.49 3.73
N THR A 50 5.27 -7.19 4.82
CA THR A 50 4.16 -6.84 5.71
C THR A 50 4.70 -6.03 6.88
N PHE A 51 4.08 -4.89 7.16
CA PHE A 51 4.48 -4.00 8.24
C PHE A 51 3.32 -3.77 9.22
N GLU A 52 3.63 -3.81 10.51
CA GLU A 52 2.79 -3.28 11.58
C GLU A 52 3.38 -1.96 12.07
N CYS A 53 2.69 -0.85 11.82
CA CYS A 53 3.13 0.49 12.19
C CYS A 53 2.03 1.22 12.97
N PRO A 54 2.40 2.21 13.80
CA PRO A 54 1.40 3.03 14.48
C PRO A 54 0.50 3.76 13.48
N GLY A 55 -0.81 3.80 13.75
CA GLY A 55 -1.78 4.40 12.83
C GLY A 55 -1.60 5.90 12.57
N ASP A 56 -0.90 6.60 13.46
CA ASP A 56 -0.53 8.01 13.29
C ASP A 56 0.68 8.21 12.36
N GLN A 57 1.38 7.15 11.95
CA GLN A 57 2.52 7.19 11.04
C GLN A 57 2.16 7.00 9.57
N VAL A 58 0.87 6.82 9.26
CA VAL A 58 0.41 6.52 7.91
C VAL A 58 -0.71 7.46 7.48
N LEU A 59 -0.85 7.66 6.18
CA LEU A 59 -2.08 8.21 5.60
C LEU A 59 -2.70 7.15 4.71
N ASN A 60 -3.97 6.88 4.92
CA ASN A 60 -4.73 5.97 4.09
C ASN A 60 -5.64 6.76 3.17
N SER A 61 -5.80 6.31 1.94
CA SER A 61 -6.78 6.82 0.98
C SER A 61 -7.48 5.68 0.26
N ASP A 62 -8.73 5.88 -0.11
CA ASP A 62 -9.39 5.01 -1.10
C ASP A 62 -8.65 5.12 -2.43
N TYR A 63 -8.21 3.99 -2.99
CA TYR A 63 -7.41 3.98 -4.20
C TYR A 63 -8.16 4.45 -5.44
N ASN A 64 -9.44 4.10 -5.57
CA ASN A 64 -10.24 4.50 -6.72
C ASN A 64 -10.49 6.01 -6.69
N VAL A 65 -10.88 6.53 -5.53
CA VAL A 65 -11.08 7.98 -5.33
C VAL A 65 -9.77 8.74 -5.56
N TRP A 66 -8.64 8.23 -5.08
CA TRP A 66 -7.34 8.84 -5.33
C TRP A 66 -6.98 8.83 -6.83
N CYS A 67 -7.25 7.72 -7.54
CA CYS A 67 -7.00 7.63 -8.97
C CYS A 67 -7.83 8.67 -9.75
N ASP A 68 -9.12 8.75 -9.46
CA ASP A 68 -10.07 9.64 -10.14
C ASP A 68 -9.79 11.12 -9.87
N GLN A 69 -9.49 11.47 -8.61
CA GLN A 69 -9.35 12.86 -8.21
C GLN A 69 -7.92 13.39 -8.36
N VAL A 70 -6.91 12.53 -8.39
CA VAL A 70 -5.49 12.93 -8.39
C VAL A 70 -4.73 12.36 -9.59
N TYR A 71 -4.68 11.03 -9.75
CA TYR A 71 -3.82 10.39 -10.73
C TYR A 71 -4.20 10.69 -12.18
N PHE A 72 -5.46 10.44 -12.56
CA PHE A 72 -5.92 10.67 -13.93
C PHE A 72 -5.86 12.14 -14.34
N PRO A 73 -6.27 13.10 -13.48
CA PRO A 73 -6.07 14.52 -13.76
C PRO A 73 -4.59 14.87 -13.98
N LEU A 74 -3.68 14.40 -13.13
CA LEU A 74 -2.23 14.66 -13.27
C LEU A 74 -1.63 14.05 -14.55
N SER A 75 -2.05 12.85 -14.92
CA SER A 75 -1.55 12.14 -16.11
C SER A 75 -2.12 12.67 -17.42
N SER A 76 -3.22 13.41 -17.38
CA SER A 76 -3.88 13.97 -18.57
C SER A 76 -3.21 15.20 -19.19
N ASN A 77 -2.07 15.67 -18.66
CA ASN A 77 -1.42 16.94 -19.03
C ASN A 77 -2.32 18.19 -18.91
N ALA A 78 -3.47 18.08 -18.22
CA ALA A 78 -4.27 19.23 -17.85
C ALA A 78 -3.59 20.03 -16.72
N ALA A 79 -3.82 21.34 -16.68
CA ALA A 79 -3.43 22.13 -15.52
C ALA A 79 -4.23 21.64 -14.29
N PHE A 80 -3.55 20.91 -13.41
CA PHE A 80 -4.15 20.35 -12.21
C PHE A 80 -3.85 21.23 -11.00
N THR A 81 -4.91 21.72 -10.35
CA THR A 81 -4.82 22.40 -9.05
C THR A 81 -5.69 21.63 -8.07
N LEU A 82 -5.06 21.02 -7.07
CA LEU A 82 -5.76 20.27 -6.04
C LEU A 82 -6.35 21.24 -5.02
N LEU A 83 -7.67 21.27 -4.90
CA LEU A 83 -8.36 22.14 -3.94
C LEU A 83 -8.13 21.62 -2.50
N PRO A 84 -7.94 22.50 -1.50
CA PRO A 84 -7.65 22.09 -0.12
C PRO A 84 -8.67 21.10 0.48
N GLU A 85 -9.96 21.31 0.20
CA GLU A 85 -11.06 20.44 0.64
C GLU A 85 -10.98 19.04 0.04
N THR A 86 -10.56 18.93 -1.22
CA THR A 86 -10.30 17.65 -1.90
C THR A 86 -9.17 16.90 -1.22
N VAL A 87 -8.11 17.61 -0.80
CA VAL A 87 -6.97 17.00 -0.08
C VAL A 87 -7.41 16.41 1.26
N LEU A 88 -8.25 17.12 2.00
CA LEU A 88 -8.70 16.66 3.31
C LEU A 88 -9.58 15.42 3.18
N GLY A 89 -10.56 15.44 2.26
CA GLY A 89 -11.46 14.32 2.03
C GLY A 89 -10.75 13.05 1.54
N LEU A 90 -9.67 13.16 0.76
CA LEU A 90 -8.91 12.00 0.25
C LEU A 90 -8.34 11.10 1.36
N PHE A 91 -8.08 11.64 2.54
CA PHE A 91 -7.49 10.91 3.68
C PHE A 91 -8.49 10.69 4.82
N GLU A 92 -9.77 10.93 4.59
CA GLU A 92 -10.87 10.66 5.52
C GLU A 92 -11.64 9.44 5.02
N ILE A 93 -11.16 8.25 5.37
CA ILE A 93 -11.78 6.99 4.95
C ILE A 93 -12.94 6.64 5.88
N ASP A 94 -14.12 6.47 5.31
CA ASP A 94 -15.21 5.73 5.93
C ASP A 94 -15.06 4.24 5.64
N TYR A 95 -14.50 3.50 6.60
CA TYR A 95 -14.27 2.06 6.47
C TYR A 95 -15.57 1.22 6.41
N THR A 96 -16.74 1.83 6.67
CA THR A 96 -18.03 1.12 6.67
C THR A 96 -18.75 1.16 5.32
N ALA A 97 -18.33 2.05 4.41
CA ALA A 97 -18.95 2.30 3.12
C ALA A 97 -18.05 1.87 1.93
N LEU A 98 -17.05 1.03 2.18
CA LEU A 98 -16.09 0.60 1.16
C LEU A 98 -16.72 -0.47 0.23
N ASP A 99 -16.94 -0.11 -1.03
CA ASP A 99 -17.32 -1.02 -2.11
C ASP A 99 -16.07 -1.76 -2.62
N ASP A 100 -15.62 -2.81 -1.91
CA ASP A 100 -14.49 -3.70 -2.25
C ASP A 100 -13.17 -3.03 -2.68
N ALA A 101 -13.09 -1.70 -2.59
CA ALA A 101 -12.02 -0.89 -3.15
C ALA A 101 -10.77 -1.00 -2.29
N PRO A 102 -9.59 -1.16 -2.91
CA PRO A 102 -8.38 -1.34 -2.14
C PRO A 102 -7.99 -0.02 -1.45
N ILE A 103 -7.66 -0.12 -0.17
CA ILE A 103 -7.16 1.03 0.58
C ILE A 103 -5.67 1.14 0.37
N GLN A 104 -5.26 2.22 -0.29
CA GLN A 104 -3.87 2.58 -0.42
C GLN A 104 -3.38 3.23 0.88
N THR A 105 -2.14 2.93 1.25
CA THR A 105 -1.47 3.59 2.38
C THR A 105 -0.16 4.24 1.94
N VAL A 106 0.21 5.33 2.60
CA VAL A 106 1.49 5.99 2.41
C VAL A 106 2.19 6.22 3.74
N LEU A 107 3.46 5.81 3.80
CA LEU A 107 4.34 5.94 4.94
C LEU A 107 5.46 6.93 4.64
N PRO A 108 6.01 7.63 5.66
CA PRO A 108 7.14 8.53 5.44
C PRO A 108 8.44 7.77 5.15
N SER A 109 8.57 6.56 5.71
CA SER A 109 9.77 5.73 5.63
C SER A 109 9.46 4.29 6.01
N LEU A 110 10.23 3.33 5.50
CA LEU A 110 10.25 1.96 6.03
C LEU A 110 11.13 1.89 7.28
N ARG A 111 10.65 1.17 8.30
CA ARG A 111 11.40 0.93 9.54
C ARG A 111 11.49 -0.56 9.84
N ARG A 112 12.67 -1.02 10.27
CA ARG A 112 12.96 -2.45 10.44
C ARG A 112 12.13 -3.05 11.57
N GLU A 113 11.89 -2.28 12.62
CA GLU A 113 11.11 -2.63 13.80
C GLU A 113 9.61 -2.83 13.50
N TRP A 114 9.12 -2.31 12.37
CA TRP A 114 7.73 -2.49 11.94
C TRP A 114 7.54 -3.72 11.04
N LEU A 115 8.62 -4.27 10.47
CA LEU A 115 8.52 -5.36 9.51
C LEU A 115 8.14 -6.66 10.22
N VAL A 116 6.96 -7.21 9.97
CA VAL A 116 6.49 -8.44 10.63
C VAL A 116 6.64 -9.69 9.77
N GLU A 117 6.64 -9.55 8.45
CA GLU A 117 6.63 -10.71 7.55
C GLU A 117 7.25 -10.38 6.18
N VAL A 118 7.84 -11.39 5.55
CA VAL A 118 8.33 -11.32 4.17
C VAL A 118 7.91 -12.55 3.37
N ARG A 119 7.31 -12.32 2.19
CA ARG A 119 6.87 -13.35 1.22
C ARG A 119 7.42 -13.09 -0.18
N LYS A 120 7.53 -14.13 -1.02
CA LYS A 120 7.97 -14.01 -2.43
C LYS A 120 6.73 -13.77 -3.23
N VAL A 121 6.86 -12.91 -4.21
CA VAL A 121 5.89 -12.83 -5.31
C VAL A 121 6.55 -13.45 -6.52
N ARG A 122 5.87 -14.40 -7.16
CA ARG A 122 6.38 -15.13 -8.33
C ARG A 122 5.23 -15.48 -9.27
N LEU A 123 5.56 -15.86 -10.50
CA LEU A 123 4.63 -16.58 -11.36
C LEU A 123 4.72 -18.09 -11.09
N ASP A 124 3.60 -18.78 -11.14
CA ASP A 124 3.56 -20.24 -11.14
C ASP A 124 3.73 -20.83 -12.57
N ALA A 125 3.56 -22.14 -12.70
CA ALA A 125 3.68 -22.84 -13.97
C ALA A 125 2.60 -22.43 -15.00
N TYR A 126 1.52 -21.80 -14.57
CA TYR A 126 0.41 -21.34 -15.40
C TYR A 126 0.46 -19.82 -15.65
N HIS A 127 1.53 -19.14 -15.25
CA HIS A 127 1.68 -17.68 -15.32
C HIS A 127 0.67 -16.92 -14.45
N GLU A 128 0.23 -17.54 -13.35
CA GLU A 128 -0.56 -16.87 -12.32
C GLU A 128 0.34 -16.30 -11.22
N VAL A 129 0.00 -15.12 -10.73
CA VAL A 129 0.74 -14.48 -9.64
C VAL A 129 0.50 -15.25 -8.35
N CYS A 130 1.58 -15.64 -7.70
CA CYS A 130 1.57 -16.41 -6.47
C CYS A 130 2.35 -15.68 -5.39
N ILE A 131 1.69 -15.49 -4.25
CA ILE A 131 2.33 -15.04 -3.01
C ILE A 131 2.68 -16.29 -2.21
N ALA A 132 3.98 -16.56 -2.04
CA ALA A 132 4.46 -17.73 -1.33
C ALA A 132 4.20 -17.63 0.19
N GLU A 133 4.28 -18.78 0.87
CA GLU A 133 4.34 -18.80 2.34
C GLU A 133 5.50 -17.95 2.87
N PRO A 134 5.36 -17.37 4.08
CA PRO A 134 6.43 -16.59 4.70
C PRO A 134 7.70 -17.43 4.89
N TRP A 135 8.85 -16.94 4.40
CA TRP A 135 10.16 -17.51 4.80
C TRP A 135 10.78 -16.78 5.99
N TRP A 136 10.22 -15.62 6.34
CA TRP A 136 10.61 -14.87 7.51
C TRP A 136 9.36 -14.23 8.09
N SER A 137 9.17 -14.43 9.40
CA SER A 137 8.18 -13.74 10.21
C SER A 137 8.79 -13.45 11.57
N MET A 138 8.41 -12.34 12.20
CA MET A 138 8.68 -12.17 13.62
C MET A 138 7.82 -13.19 14.37
N SER A 139 8.48 -14.16 15.02
CA SER A 139 7.80 -15.03 15.97
C SER A 139 7.30 -14.15 17.13
N SER A 140 6.00 -14.16 17.42
CA SER A 140 5.52 -13.64 18.70
C SER A 140 6.35 -14.27 19.81
N PRO A 141 6.84 -13.50 20.80
CA PRO A 141 7.44 -14.12 21.98
C PRO A 141 6.36 -15.02 22.57
N THR A 142 6.61 -16.33 22.51
CA THR A 142 5.80 -17.32 23.21
C THR A 142 5.80 -16.90 24.67
N ASN A 143 4.66 -16.44 25.19
CA ASN A 143 4.50 -16.20 26.62
C ASN A 143 4.86 -17.51 27.33
N MET A 144 6.02 -17.52 28.01
CA MET A 144 6.34 -18.49 29.07
C MET A 144 5.69 -18.03 30.37
#